data_AF-A0A3D1DK63-F1
#
_entry.id   AF-A0A3D1DK63-F1
#
_cell.length_a   1.000
_cell.length_b   1.000
_cell.length_c   1.000
_cell.angle_alpha   90.00
_cell.angle_beta   90.00
_cell.angle_gamma   90.00
#
_symmetry.space_group_name_H-M   'P 1'
#
loop_
_entity.id
_entity.type
_entity.pdbx_description
1 polymer ?
#
loop_
_entity_poly.entity_id
_entity_poly.type
_entity_poly.pdbx_seq_one_letter_code
_entity_poly.pdbx_strand_id
1 'polypeptide(L)'
;MDYHLKPVGKICAHGGERLEPNTVCVSVVVERGGELLRLDYCEADWPGPPEGTVGQWRCTVPEPVVSSMVSIDPDSLMRYFERLADRPDDPADPLQQKLRYVVAVMLWRKRRLKLDGSKTEADREVLEF
;
A
#
# COMPACT_ATOMS: atom_id res chain seq x y z
N MET A 1 -14.21 -3.68 -19.03
CA MET A 1 -14.25 -4.80 -18.06
C MET A 1 -12.92 -4.74 -17.36
N ASP A 2 -12.89 -4.20 -16.15
CA ASP A 2 -11.66 -3.99 -15.40
C ASP A 2 -11.38 -5.22 -14.55
N TYR A 3 -10.35 -5.98 -14.94
CA TYR A 3 -9.93 -7.17 -14.22
C TYR A 3 -8.85 -6.79 -13.21
N HIS A 4 -9.14 -6.92 -11.92
CA HIS A 4 -8.21 -6.64 -10.84
C HIS A 4 -7.38 -7.87 -10.48
N LEU A 5 -6.37 -8.18 -11.28
CA LEU A 5 -5.40 -9.23 -10.96
C LEU A 5 -4.23 -8.67 -10.14
N LYS A 6 -3.80 -9.41 -9.13
CA LYS A 6 -2.61 -9.05 -8.34
C LYS A 6 -1.34 -9.12 -9.22
N PRO A 7 -0.27 -8.36 -8.87
CA PRO A 7 1.06 -8.57 -9.42
C PRO A 7 1.54 -10.02 -9.21
N VAL A 8 2.62 -10.40 -9.90
CA VAL A 8 3.29 -11.70 -9.70
C VAL A 8 3.53 -11.93 -8.21
N GLY A 9 3.11 -13.09 -7.71
CA GLY A 9 3.35 -13.53 -6.35
C GLY A 9 4.83 -13.67 -6.03
N LYS A 10 5.16 -13.77 -4.74
CA LYS A 10 6.53 -14.03 -4.28
C LYS A 10 6.78 -15.50 -3.94
N ILE A 11 5.72 -16.30 -3.96
CA ILE A 11 5.69 -17.68 -3.47
C ILE A 11 4.98 -18.55 -4.51
N CYS A 12 5.57 -19.70 -4.80
CA CYS A 12 5.02 -20.72 -5.67
C CYS A 12 3.72 -21.27 -5.10
N ALA A 13 2.66 -21.29 -5.90
CA ALA A 13 1.36 -21.79 -5.51
C ALA A 13 1.30 -23.32 -5.32
N HIS A 14 2.29 -24.07 -5.81
CA HIS A 14 2.38 -25.51 -5.58
C HIS A 14 3.17 -25.84 -4.31
N GLY A 15 4.51 -25.74 -4.36
CA GLY A 15 5.39 -26.13 -3.26
C GLY A 15 5.60 -25.07 -2.15
N GLY A 16 5.10 -23.85 -2.31
CA GLY A 16 5.32 -22.77 -1.34
C GLY A 16 6.74 -22.19 -1.31
N GLU A 17 7.60 -22.61 -2.23
CA GLU A 17 8.95 -22.06 -2.38
C GLU A 17 8.93 -20.62 -2.92
N ARG A 18 10.05 -19.90 -2.74
CA ARG A 18 10.15 -18.53 -3.23
C ARG A 18 10.25 -18.50 -4.75
N LEU A 19 9.50 -17.59 -5.36
CA LEU A 19 9.70 -17.22 -6.76
C LEU A 19 10.91 -16.29 -6.83
N GLU A 20 12.03 -16.83 -7.33
CA GLU A 20 13.30 -16.10 -7.36
C GLU A 20 13.28 -14.99 -8.41
N PRO A 21 13.76 -13.78 -8.09
CA PRO A 21 13.87 -12.69 -9.06
C PRO A 21 14.62 -13.11 -10.33
N ASN A 22 14.24 -12.54 -11.46
CA ASN A 22 14.83 -12.80 -12.77
C ASN A 22 14.71 -14.26 -13.26
N THR A 23 13.91 -15.10 -12.59
CA THR A 23 13.55 -16.45 -13.08
C THR A 23 12.22 -16.43 -13.81
N VAL A 24 11.95 -17.45 -14.63
CA VAL A 24 10.65 -17.63 -15.29
C VAL A 24 9.69 -18.33 -14.33
N CYS A 25 8.45 -17.86 -14.29
CA CYS A 25 7.34 -18.50 -13.60
C CYS A 25 6.16 -18.69 -14.56
N VAL A 26 5.32 -19.69 -14.25
CA VAL A 26 4.06 -19.92 -14.95
C VAL A 26 2.94 -19.27 -14.14
N SER A 27 2.28 -18.28 -14.72
CA SER A 27 1.14 -17.59 -14.14
C SER A 27 -0.15 -18.11 -14.73
N VAL A 28 -1.13 -18.40 -13.88
CA VAL A 28 -2.44 -18.90 -14.27
C VAL A 28 -3.53 -18.07 -13.63
N VAL A 29 -4.54 -17.71 -14.43
CA VAL A 29 -5.78 -17.11 -13.93
C VAL A 29 -6.83 -18.22 -13.83
N VAL A 30 -7.39 -18.37 -12.64
CA VAL A 30 -8.46 -19.32 -12.34
C VAL A 30 -9.71 -18.57 -11.90
N GLU A 31 -10.87 -19.08 -12.27
CA GLU A 31 -12.15 -18.63 -11.73
C GLU A 31 -12.57 -19.55 -10.59
N ARG A 32 -12.78 -18.99 -9.39
CA ARG A 32 -13.25 -19.73 -8.20
C ARG A 32 -14.35 -18.94 -7.53
N GLY A 33 -15.55 -19.52 -7.44
CA GLY A 33 -16.69 -18.87 -6.79
C GLY A 33 -17.10 -17.54 -7.43
N GLY A 34 -16.87 -17.37 -8.74
CA GLY A 34 -17.15 -16.13 -9.48
C GLY A 34 -16.07 -15.05 -9.36
N GLU A 35 -14.96 -15.33 -8.67
CA GLU A 35 -13.80 -14.43 -8.59
C GLU A 35 -12.63 -14.94 -9.45
N LEU A 36 -11.93 -14.01 -10.09
CA LEU A 36 -10.68 -14.31 -10.81
C LEU A 36 -9.48 -14.17 -9.89
N LEU A 37 -8.71 -15.26 -9.79
CA LEU A 37 -7.50 -15.33 -8.98
C LEU A 37 -6.30 -15.64 -9.86
N ARG A 38 -5.21 -14.92 -9.65
CA ARG A 38 -3.90 -15.26 -10.23
C ARG A 38 -3.14 -16.16 -9.27
N LEU A 39 -2.65 -17.27 -9.79
CA LEU A 39 -1.72 -18.20 -9.13
C LEU A 39 -0.42 -18.24 -9.92
N ASP A 40 0.72 -18.16 -9.24
CA ASP A 40 2.04 -18.16 -9.86
C ASP A 40 2.83 -19.38 -9.38
N TYR A 41 3.45 -20.09 -10.31
CA TYR A 41 4.14 -21.36 -10.06
C TYR A 41 5.58 -21.28 -10.54
N CYS A 42 6.48 -21.92 -9.80
CA CYS A 42 7.85 -22.14 -10.27
C CYS A 42 7.81 -22.94 -11.57
N GLU A 43 8.58 -22.53 -12.58
CA GLU A 43 8.65 -23.26 -13.85
C GLU A 43 9.12 -24.71 -13.65
N ALA A 44 10.06 -24.93 -12.73
CA ALA A 44 10.63 -26.24 -12.42
C ALA A 44 9.65 -27.21 -11.70
N ASP A 45 8.61 -26.67 -11.06
CA ASP A 45 7.67 -27.42 -10.21
C ASP A 45 6.22 -27.13 -10.65
N TRP A 46 6.01 -27.08 -11.97
CA TRP A 46 4.71 -26.75 -12.56
C TRP A 46 3.86 -28.01 -12.75
N PRO A 47 2.79 -28.24 -11.95
CA PRO A 47 1.94 -29.44 -12.07
C PRO A 47 0.99 -29.42 -13.28
N GLY A 48 0.93 -28.31 -14.03
CA GLY A 48 -0.09 -28.08 -15.06
C GLY A 48 -1.27 -27.24 -14.57
N PRO A 49 -2.11 -26.76 -15.50
CA PRO A 49 -3.19 -25.83 -15.18
C PRO A 49 -4.23 -26.49 -14.25
N PRO A 50 -4.57 -25.87 -13.10
CA PRO A 50 -5.62 -26.37 -12.23
C PRO A 50 -7.01 -26.25 -12.87
N GLU A 51 -7.99 -26.92 -12.27
CA GLU A 51 -9.41 -26.76 -12.65
C GLU A 51 -9.87 -25.30 -12.51
N GLY A 52 -10.75 -24.88 -13.43
CA GLY A 52 -11.22 -23.49 -13.50
C GLY A 52 -10.22 -22.52 -14.13
N THR A 53 -9.16 -23.01 -14.79
CA THR A 53 -8.21 -22.15 -15.53
C THR A 53 -8.91 -21.44 -16.69
N VAL A 54 -8.83 -20.12 -16.68
CA VAL A 54 -9.33 -19.21 -17.74
C VAL A 54 -8.19 -18.87 -18.72
N GLY A 55 -6.95 -18.80 -18.23
CA GLY A 55 -5.79 -18.52 -19.07
C GLY A 55 -4.47 -18.73 -18.33
N GLN A 56 -3.41 -18.97 -19.09
CA GLN A 56 -2.06 -19.16 -18.58
C GLN A 56 -1.01 -18.47 -19.45
N TRP A 57 0.07 -18.00 -18.84
CA TRP A 57 1.24 -17.44 -19.54
C TRP A 57 2.51 -17.66 -18.73
N ARG A 58 3.66 -17.43 -19.37
CA ARG A 58 4.96 -17.38 -18.70
C ARG A 58 5.41 -15.94 -18.56
N CYS A 59 5.98 -15.59 -17.42
CA CYS A 59 6.59 -14.28 -17.23
C CYS A 59 7.81 -14.35 -16.32
N THR A 60 8.68 -13.36 -16.43
CA THR A 60 9.83 -13.20 -15.55
C THR A 60 9.40 -12.61 -14.21
N VAL A 61 9.84 -13.22 -13.12
CA VAL A 61 9.65 -12.70 -11.76
C VAL A 61 10.40 -11.37 -11.64
N PRO A 62 9.72 -10.26 -11.35
CA PRO A 62 10.38 -8.96 -11.27
C PRO A 62 11.34 -8.91 -10.09
N GLU A 63 12.41 -8.14 -10.22
CA GLU A 63 13.20 -7.75 -9.05
C GLU A 63 12.30 -7.03 -8.06
N PRO A 64 12.38 -7.37 -6.76
CA PRO A 64 11.66 -6.62 -5.75
C PRO A 64 12.19 -5.20 -5.80
N VAL A 65 11.34 -4.28 -6.24
CA VAL A 65 11.58 -2.86 -6.05
C VAL A 65 11.67 -2.68 -4.55
N VAL A 66 12.90 -2.50 -4.06
CA VAL A 66 13.11 -1.95 -2.74
C VAL A 66 12.51 -0.56 -2.85
N SER A 67 11.23 -0.43 -2.51
CA SER A 67 10.71 0.84 -2.08
C SER A 67 11.62 1.17 -0.90
N SER A 68 12.65 1.98 -1.14
CA SER A 68 13.13 2.85 -0.11
C SER A 68 11.85 3.43 0.47
N MET A 69 11.62 3.23 1.76
CA MET A 69 10.55 3.97 2.43
C MET A 69 10.70 5.38 1.92
N VAL A 70 9.70 5.91 1.23
CA VAL A 70 9.74 7.28 0.74
C VAL A 70 10.06 8.09 1.98
N SER A 71 11.32 8.50 2.08
CA SER A 71 11.83 9.19 3.24
C SER A 71 11.23 10.57 3.12
N ILE A 72 10.07 10.75 3.74
CA ILE A 72 9.44 12.05 3.78
C ILE A 72 10.39 12.96 4.55
N ASP A 73 11.01 13.87 3.80
CA ASP A 73 11.85 14.94 4.30
C ASP A 73 11.07 15.71 5.37
N PRO A 74 11.52 15.70 6.64
CA PRO A 74 10.75 16.29 7.72
C PRO A 74 10.58 17.81 7.57
N ASP A 75 11.48 18.50 6.86
CA ASP A 75 11.36 19.94 6.59
C ASP A 75 10.23 20.22 5.59
N SER A 76 10.13 19.41 4.54
CA SER A 76 9.02 19.48 3.57
C SER A 76 7.68 19.13 4.21
N LEU A 77 7.67 18.18 5.15
CA LEU A 77 6.47 17.84 5.91
C LEU A 77 6.05 18.98 6.86
N MET A 78 7.01 19.67 7.49
CA MET A 78 6.73 20.85 8.32
C MET A 78 6.15 22.00 7.50
N ARG A 79 6.77 22.33 6.35
CA ARG A 79 6.22 23.35 5.44
C ARG A 79 4.81 23.02 4.97
N TYR A 80 4.50 21.74 4.78
CA TYR A 80 3.15 21.33 4.41
C TYR A 80 2.16 21.50 5.57
N PHE A 81 2.58 21.15 6.79
CA PHE A 81 1.80 21.36 8.00
C PHE A 81 1.46 22.84 8.21
N GLU A 82 2.42 23.74 8.07
CA GLU A 82 2.22 25.20 8.16
C GLU A 82 1.21 25.69 7.12
N ARG A 83 1.33 25.25 5.85
CA ARG A 83 0.34 25.59 4.80
C ARG A 83 -1.07 25.10 5.11
N LEU A 84 -1.21 23.93 5.74
CA LEU A 84 -2.50 23.41 6.21
C LEU A 84 -3.01 24.18 7.43
N ALA A 85 -2.13 24.79 8.22
CA ALA A 85 -2.48 25.60 9.38
C ALA A 85 -2.97 27.00 9.01
N ASP A 86 -2.43 27.58 7.93
CA ASP A 86 -2.80 28.91 7.40
C ASP A 86 -4.18 28.95 6.71
N ARG A 87 -4.86 27.81 6.57
CA ARG A 87 -6.22 27.71 6.04
C ARG A 87 -7.20 27.10 7.06
N PRO A 88 -7.30 27.63 8.29
CA PRO A 88 -8.12 27.01 9.33
C PRO A 88 -9.63 27.24 9.10
N ASP A 89 -10.00 28.27 8.34
CA ASP A 89 -11.36 28.82 8.27
C ASP A 89 -12.13 28.48 6.99
N ASP A 90 -11.77 27.41 6.27
CA ASP A 90 -12.65 26.87 5.24
C ASP A 90 -13.51 25.73 5.83
N PRO A 91 -14.74 26.00 6.31
CA PRO A 91 -15.64 24.99 6.84
C PRO A 91 -16.05 23.91 5.82
N ALA A 92 -15.68 24.04 4.54
CA ALA A 92 -16.03 23.11 3.49
C ALA A 92 -15.05 21.93 3.30
N ASP A 93 -13.93 21.83 4.03
CA ASP A 93 -12.95 20.75 3.80
C ASP A 93 -12.60 19.88 5.04
N PRO A 94 -13.49 18.93 5.43
CA PRO A 94 -13.20 17.91 6.44
C PRO A 94 -11.98 17.04 6.12
N LEU A 95 -11.58 16.93 4.85
CA LEU A 95 -10.42 16.15 4.44
C LEU A 95 -9.11 16.87 4.81
N GLN A 96 -9.05 18.20 4.65
CA GLN A 96 -7.90 18.99 5.09
C GLN A 96 -7.67 18.93 6.61
N GLN A 97 -8.74 18.94 7.42
CA GLN A 97 -8.62 18.77 8.88
C GLN A 97 -8.04 17.39 9.25
N LYS A 98 -8.56 16.32 8.64
CA LYS A 98 -8.03 14.96 8.82
C LYS A 98 -6.57 14.85 8.38
N LEU A 99 -6.23 15.50 7.27
CA LEU A 99 -4.88 15.50 6.73
C LEU A 99 -3.90 16.26 7.63
N ARG A 100 -4.31 17.42 8.17
CA ARG A 100 -3.54 18.19 9.15
C ARG A 100 -3.25 17.36 10.41
N TYR A 101 -4.25 16.64 10.91
CA TYR A 101 -4.06 15.70 12.04
C TYR A 101 -3.02 14.63 11.73
N VAL A 102 -3.14 13.94 10.58
CA VAL A 102 -2.19 12.88 10.18
C VAL A 102 -0.77 13.44 10.05
N VAL A 103 -0.62 14.60 9.42
CA VAL A 103 0.69 15.28 9.26
C VAL A 103 1.28 15.67 10.62
N ALA A 104 0.46 16.20 11.55
CA ALA A 104 0.90 16.55 12.90
C ALA A 104 1.42 15.33 13.66
N VAL A 105 0.70 14.20 13.62
CA VAL A 105 1.11 12.95 14.26
C VAL A 105 2.40 12.40 13.65
N MET A 106 2.59 12.51 12.32
CA MET A 106 3.83 12.13 11.66
C MET A 106 5.02 12.98 12.11
N LEU A 107 4.83 14.30 12.24
CA LEU A 107 5.86 15.22 12.72
C LEU A 107 6.20 14.99 14.20
N TRP A 108 5.19 14.72 15.04
CA TRP A 108 5.38 14.35 16.45
C TRP A 108 6.20 13.07 16.61
N ARG A 109 5.87 12.01 15.86
CA ARG A 109 6.66 10.75 15.84
C ARG A 109 8.11 10.95 15.40
N LYS A 110 8.36 11.96 14.54
CA LYS A 110 9.69 12.37 14.09
C LYS A 110 10.38 13.36 15.05
N ARG A 111 9.79 13.67 16.21
CA ARG A 111 10.26 14.67 17.19
C ARG A 111 10.42 16.08 16.59
N ARG A 112 9.56 16.44 15.63
CA ARG A 112 9.52 17.75 14.97
C ARG A 112 8.41 18.65 15.50
N LEU A 113 7.41 18.07 16.18
CA LEU A 113 6.40 18.77 16.98
C LEU A 113 6.42 18.24 18.41
N LYS A 114 6.02 19.08 19.37
CA LYS A 114 5.84 18.72 20.77
C LYS A 114 4.35 18.74 21.05
N LEU A 115 3.79 17.71 21.68
CA LEU A 115 2.39 17.73 22.09
C LEU A 115 2.32 18.47 23.42
N ASP A 116 1.62 19.60 23.46
CA ASP A 116 1.43 20.42 24.66
C ASP A 116 0.17 20.04 25.44
N GLY A 117 -0.83 19.45 24.77
CA GLY A 117 -2.03 18.95 25.43
C GLY A 117 -3.11 18.46 24.45
N SER A 118 -4.29 18.20 24.98
CA SER A 118 -5.50 18.01 24.19
C SER A 118 -6.70 18.66 24.89
N LYS A 119 -7.66 19.12 24.09
CA LYS A 119 -8.92 19.69 24.57
C LYS A 119 -10.10 18.97 23.92
N THR A 120 -11.20 18.85 24.64
CA THR A 120 -12.44 18.32 24.07
C THR A 120 -13.31 19.48 23.58
N GLU A 121 -13.66 19.47 22.30
CA GLU A 121 -14.58 20.43 21.69
C GLU A 121 -15.67 19.67 20.94
N ALA A 122 -16.95 19.96 21.18
CA ALA A 122 -18.07 19.44 20.37
C ALA A 122 -17.95 17.94 20.00
N ASP A 123 -17.69 17.09 21.01
CA ASP A 123 -17.55 15.63 20.88
C ASP A 123 -16.32 15.13 20.08
N ARG A 124 -15.33 15.99 19.87
CA ARG A 124 -14.02 15.62 19.30
C ARG A 124 -12.87 16.05 20.21
N GLU A 125 -11.83 15.22 20.27
CA GLU A 125 -10.57 15.57 20.90
C GLU A 125 -9.69 16.33 19.91
N VAL A 126 -9.23 17.51 20.31
CA VAL A 126 -8.35 18.38 19.54
C VAL A 126 -6.98 18.39 20.21
N LEU A 127 -5.95 18.04 19.46
CA LEU A 127 -4.56 18.03 19.93
C LEU A 127 -3.95 19.43 19.81
N GLU A 128 -3.18 19.81 20.82
CA GLU A 128 -2.44 21.08 20.87
C GLU A 128 -0.95 20.76 20.78
N PHE A 129 -0.30 21.30 19.75
CA PHE A 129 1.12 21.08 19.41
C PHE A 129 1.90 22.40 19.38
#